data_AF-A0A9D5WA64-F1
#
_entry.id   AF-A0A9D5WA64-F1
#
_cell.length_a   1.000
_cell.length_b   1.000
_cell.length_c   1.000
_cell.angle_alpha   90.00
_cell.angle_beta   90.00
_cell.angle_gamma   90.00
#
_symmetry.space_group_name_H-M   'P 1'
#
loop_
_entity.id
_entity.type
_entity.pdbx_description
1 polymer ?
#
loop_
_entity_poly.entity_id
_entity_poly.type
_entity_poly.pdbx_seq_one_letter_code
_entity_poly.pdbx_strand_id
1 'polypeptide(L)'
;MKNIVCLVLVLVSLFFIGSVSEVCGGTNGTYVTYYLPYLHTNPAGVVYCVVSNFGIGADNITHVNFNIMGNERGSVDRSTAQLTVLNYFTSKKTVMLAFSGQGIYVGTTTDNQYVNMSSILGTSEMYGAKLSFVSTIVAGTNAVRDSHLNCKNLVMSCFQGTSNPKRNLVGYSCEAGYASNADDVTTFKPYNIRQNNFSGETTADNATGYSF
;
A
#
# COMPACT_ATOMS: atom_id res chain seq x y z
N MET A 1 -45.42 35.07 -13.75
CA MET A 1 -44.01 35.44 -14.00
C MET A 1 -43.04 34.95 -12.92
N LYS A 2 -43.34 35.06 -11.61
CA LYS A 2 -42.45 34.56 -10.52
C LYS A 2 -42.09 33.07 -10.61
N ASN A 3 -43.03 32.21 -11.01
CA ASN A 3 -42.80 30.75 -11.08
C ASN A 3 -41.88 30.33 -12.24
N ILE A 4 -41.82 31.12 -13.32
CA ILE A 4 -40.93 30.86 -14.47
C ILE A 4 -39.49 31.23 -14.12
N VAL A 5 -39.29 32.29 -13.31
CA VAL A 5 -37.97 32.72 -12.86
C VAL A 5 -37.33 31.68 -11.91
N CYS A 6 -38.11 31.05 -11.02
CA CYS A 6 -37.60 29.96 -10.19
C CYS A 6 -37.22 28.72 -11.01
N LEU A 7 -38.00 28.35 -12.01
CA LEU A 7 -37.70 27.18 -12.85
C LEU A 7 -36.41 27.38 -13.66
N VAL A 8 -36.20 28.59 -14.19
CA VAL A 8 -34.98 28.95 -14.93
C VAL A 8 -33.76 28.98 -14.00
N LEU A 9 -33.89 29.49 -12.76
CA LEU A 9 -32.80 29.46 -11.79
C LEU A 9 -32.42 28.03 -11.36
N VAL A 10 -33.40 27.13 -11.20
CA VAL A 10 -33.14 25.71 -10.91
C VAL A 10 -32.47 25.02 -12.10
N LEU A 11 -32.94 25.26 -13.33
CA LEU A 11 -32.31 24.71 -14.54
C LEU A 11 -30.88 25.22 -14.76
N VAL A 12 -30.61 26.50 -14.48
CA VAL A 12 -29.25 27.06 -14.54
C VAL A 12 -28.36 26.44 -13.44
N SER A 13 -28.89 26.20 -12.24
CA SER A 13 -28.13 25.53 -11.17
C SER A 13 -27.79 24.06 -11.49
N LEU A 14 -28.64 23.36 -12.25
CA LEU A 14 -28.39 22.00 -12.75
C LEU A 14 -27.34 21.97 -13.87
N PHE A 15 -27.22 23.04 -14.66
CA PHE A 15 -26.17 23.21 -15.68
C PHE A 15 -24.81 23.66 -15.09
N PHE A 16 -24.80 24.23 -13.88
CA PHE A 16 -23.59 24.62 -13.13
C PHE A 16 -23.13 23.59 -12.10
N ILE A 17 -23.74 22.39 -12.06
CA ILE A 17 -23.03 21.23 -11.53
C ILE A 17 -21.93 20.96 -12.55
N GLY A 18 -20.79 21.64 -12.35
CA GLY A 18 -19.60 21.44 -13.13
C GLY A 18 -19.37 19.94 -13.20
N SER A 19 -19.56 19.39 -14.40
CA SER A 19 -18.92 18.16 -14.77
C SER A 19 -17.46 18.40 -14.44
N VAL A 20 -16.99 17.75 -13.39
CA VAL A 20 -15.57 17.70 -13.07
C VAL A 20 -14.94 17.19 -14.34
N SER A 21 -14.27 18.11 -15.04
CA SER A 21 -13.51 17.83 -16.24
C SER A 21 -12.63 16.65 -15.90
N GLU A 22 -12.79 15.57 -16.66
CA GLU A 22 -11.82 14.50 -16.84
C GLU A 22 -10.85 14.34 -15.67
N VAL A 23 -11.13 13.39 -14.77
CA VAL A 23 -10.02 12.76 -14.06
C VAL A 23 -9.17 12.14 -15.17
N CYS A 24 -8.11 12.83 -15.59
CA CYS A 24 -7.09 12.27 -16.47
C CYS A 24 -6.78 10.88 -15.91
N GLY A 25 -6.86 9.84 -16.74
CA GLY A 25 -6.61 8.47 -16.34
C GLY A 25 -5.31 8.42 -15.54
N GLY A 26 -5.44 8.36 -14.23
CA GLY A 26 -4.35 8.59 -13.29
C GLY A 26 -4.25 7.39 -12.40
N THR A 27 -3.04 6.92 -12.17
CA THR A 27 -2.66 5.90 -11.19
C THR A 27 -2.81 6.40 -9.74
N ASN A 28 -3.70 7.38 -9.50
CA ASN A 28 -3.97 7.91 -8.16
C ASN A 28 -4.60 6.83 -7.29
N GLY A 29 -4.28 6.83 -6.00
CA GLY A 29 -4.73 5.78 -5.09
C GLY A 29 -4.52 6.09 -3.62
N THR A 30 -4.79 5.08 -2.79
CA THR A 30 -4.34 5.04 -1.40
C THR A 30 -3.27 3.98 -1.25
N TYR A 31 -2.32 4.19 -0.34
CA TYR A 31 -1.22 3.26 -0.10
C TYR A 31 -1.09 2.89 1.37
N VAL A 32 -0.50 1.72 1.60
CA VAL A 32 0.05 1.29 2.88
C VAL A 32 1.48 0.81 2.65
N THR A 33 2.43 1.38 3.37
CA THR A 33 3.84 1.02 3.33
C THR A 33 4.26 0.43 4.67
N TYR A 34 4.79 -0.78 4.60
CA TYR A 34 5.47 -1.45 5.69
C TYR A 34 6.97 -1.25 5.61
N TYR A 35 7.55 -0.75 6.68
CA TYR A 35 8.99 -0.60 6.84
C TYR A 35 9.52 -1.84 7.52
N LEU A 36 10.37 -2.58 6.81
CA LEU A 36 11.01 -3.81 7.25
C LEU A 36 12.49 -3.48 7.53
N PRO A 37 12.87 -3.07 8.75
CA PRO A 37 14.23 -2.66 9.08
C PRO A 37 15.24 -3.81 9.00
N TYR A 38 14.77 -5.06 9.08
CA TYR A 38 15.62 -6.23 9.03
C TYR A 38 15.00 -7.36 8.20
N LEU A 39 15.71 -7.72 7.15
CA LEU A 39 15.59 -8.95 6.38
C LEU A 39 17.01 -9.50 6.15
N HIS A 40 17.13 -10.77 5.80
CA HIS A 40 18.43 -11.39 5.54
C HIS A 40 18.41 -12.28 4.30
N THR A 41 19.57 -12.59 3.77
CA THR A 41 19.74 -13.40 2.55
C THR A 41 20.09 -14.87 2.81
N ASN A 42 20.03 -15.32 4.07
CA ASN A 42 20.17 -16.73 4.40
C ASN A 42 18.91 -17.54 3.99
N PRO A 43 19.00 -18.51 3.06
CA PRO A 43 17.86 -19.31 2.61
C PRO A 43 17.30 -20.26 3.69
N ALA A 44 18.08 -20.60 4.72
CA ALA A 44 17.62 -21.44 5.83
C ALA A 44 16.77 -20.64 6.85
N GLY A 45 16.89 -19.31 6.88
CA GLY A 45 16.28 -18.44 7.88
C GLY A 45 14.97 -17.76 7.43
N VAL A 46 14.17 -18.38 6.56
CA VAL A 46 13.04 -17.72 5.88
C VAL A 46 12.20 -16.81 6.79
N VAL A 47 11.97 -15.57 6.34
CA VAL A 47 11.03 -14.63 6.96
C VAL A 47 9.68 -14.73 6.25
N TYR A 48 8.62 -14.96 7.01
CA TYR A 48 7.26 -15.07 6.50
C TYR A 48 6.44 -13.88 6.99
N CYS A 49 5.92 -13.06 6.09
CA CYS A 49 5.02 -11.97 6.41
C CYS A 49 3.62 -12.30 5.91
N VAL A 50 2.68 -12.49 6.83
CA VAL A 50 1.26 -12.71 6.51
C VAL A 50 0.58 -11.36 6.41
N VAL A 51 0.09 -11.04 5.22
CA VAL A 51 -0.64 -9.80 4.92
C VAL A 51 -2.11 -10.14 4.78
N SER A 52 -2.98 -9.45 5.52
CA SER A 52 -4.42 -9.61 5.46
C SER A 52 -5.07 -8.31 5.04
N ASN A 53 -5.84 -8.37 3.95
CA ASN A 53 -6.64 -7.26 3.45
C ASN A 53 -8.07 -7.38 4.00
N PHE A 54 -8.34 -6.70 5.12
CA PHE A 54 -9.66 -6.53 5.73
C PHE A 54 -10.47 -5.39 5.09
N GLY A 55 -9.97 -4.78 4.02
CA GLY A 55 -10.69 -3.76 3.27
C GLY A 55 -11.96 -4.28 2.58
N ILE A 56 -12.69 -3.36 1.97
CA ILE A 56 -13.89 -3.64 1.20
C ILE A 56 -13.55 -3.82 -0.29
N GLY A 57 -14.55 -4.10 -1.14
CA GLY A 57 -14.33 -4.36 -2.58
C GLY A 57 -13.54 -3.27 -3.33
N ALA A 58 -13.55 -2.03 -2.81
CA ALA A 58 -12.79 -0.90 -3.36
C ALA A 58 -11.30 -0.86 -2.91
N ASP A 59 -10.92 -1.62 -1.89
CA ASP A 59 -9.55 -1.72 -1.35
C ASP A 59 -8.74 -2.87 -1.98
N ASN A 60 -9.06 -3.26 -3.21
CA ASN A 60 -8.27 -4.26 -3.92
C ASN A 60 -6.89 -3.69 -4.25
N ILE A 61 -5.84 -4.40 -3.86
CA ILE A 61 -4.48 -3.98 -4.19
C ILE A 61 -4.27 -4.15 -5.70
N THR A 62 -3.75 -3.08 -6.29
CA THR A 62 -3.49 -2.92 -7.73
C THR A 62 -2.01 -2.75 -8.02
N HIS A 63 -1.20 -2.37 -7.04
CA HIS A 63 0.25 -2.31 -7.18
C HIS A 63 0.89 -2.75 -5.87
N VAL A 64 1.98 -3.48 -5.96
CA VAL A 64 2.82 -3.78 -4.80
C VAL A 64 4.26 -3.46 -5.17
N ASN A 65 4.91 -2.64 -4.37
CA ASN A 65 6.26 -2.15 -4.61
C ASN A 65 7.17 -2.60 -3.47
N PHE A 66 8.26 -3.28 -3.80
CA PHE A 66 9.28 -3.66 -2.85
C PHE A 66 10.56 -2.88 -3.12
N ASN A 67 10.97 -2.04 -2.18
CA ASN A 67 12.10 -1.15 -2.34
C ASN A 67 13.16 -1.49 -1.31
N ILE A 68 14.36 -1.88 -1.76
CA ILE A 68 15.50 -2.05 -0.87
C ILE A 68 16.03 -0.65 -0.54
N MET A 69 16.09 -0.36 0.77
CA MET A 69 16.43 0.96 1.29
C MET A 69 17.88 1.05 1.78
N GLY A 70 18.49 -0.10 2.09
CA GLY A 70 19.87 -0.20 2.53
C GLY A 70 20.27 -1.66 2.74
N ASN A 71 21.57 -1.94 2.72
CA ASN A 71 22.17 -3.22 3.08
C ASN A 71 23.47 -2.97 3.87
N GLU A 72 24.09 -4.01 4.42
CA GLU A 72 25.28 -3.84 5.26
C GLU A 72 26.58 -3.55 4.50
N ARG A 73 26.56 -3.60 3.16
CA ARG A 73 27.73 -3.39 2.31
C ARG A 73 27.90 -1.97 1.77
N GLY A 74 26.91 -1.08 1.93
CA GLY A 74 27.03 0.34 1.61
C GLY A 74 25.81 0.96 0.94
N SER A 75 25.99 2.11 0.28
CA SER A 75 24.94 2.83 -0.45
C SER A 75 24.43 2.01 -1.61
N VAL A 76 23.28 1.35 -1.42
CA VAL A 76 22.49 0.79 -2.51
C VAL A 76 21.71 1.93 -3.13
N ASP A 77 21.76 2.08 -4.45
CA ASP A 77 20.74 2.87 -5.15
C ASP A 77 19.38 2.25 -4.82
N ARG A 78 18.40 3.10 -4.47
CA ARG A 78 17.06 2.66 -4.10
C ARG A 78 16.48 1.89 -5.27
N SER A 79 16.54 0.57 -5.20
CA SER A 79 16.07 -0.30 -6.28
C SER A 79 14.68 -0.80 -5.94
N THR A 80 13.76 -0.57 -6.88
CA THR A 80 12.37 -1.01 -6.79
C THR A 80 12.21 -2.32 -7.55
N ALA A 81 11.60 -3.28 -6.90
CA ALA A 81 11.08 -4.48 -7.51
C ALA A 81 9.55 -4.46 -7.40
N GLN A 82 8.86 -4.48 -8.53
CA GLN A 82 7.40 -4.37 -8.56
C GLN A 82 6.75 -5.74 -8.63
N LEU A 83 5.68 -5.92 -7.84
CA LEU A 83 4.77 -7.05 -7.80
C LEU A 83 3.66 -6.94 -8.85
N THR A 84 3.62 -7.89 -9.81
CA THR A 84 2.79 -7.89 -11.02
C THR A 84 1.60 -8.85 -10.92
N VAL A 85 1.63 -9.81 -9.97
CA VAL A 85 0.50 -10.71 -9.72
C VAL A 85 -0.29 -10.23 -8.50
N LEU A 86 -1.37 -9.52 -8.75
CA LEU A 86 -2.09 -8.71 -7.75
C LEU A 86 -3.35 -9.40 -7.20
N ASN A 87 -3.79 -10.46 -7.88
CA ASN A 87 -5.01 -11.22 -7.62
C ASN A 87 -5.04 -11.84 -6.20
N TYR A 88 -3.86 -11.98 -5.58
CA TYR A 88 -3.66 -12.52 -4.24
C TYR A 88 -3.97 -11.51 -3.14
N PHE A 89 -3.92 -10.21 -3.45
CA PHE A 89 -4.06 -9.12 -2.49
C PHE A 89 -5.42 -8.39 -2.62
N THR A 90 -6.41 -9.01 -3.25
CA THR A 90 -7.77 -8.48 -3.27
C THR A 90 -8.33 -8.40 -1.85
N SER A 91 -9.33 -7.54 -1.66
CA SER A 91 -10.07 -7.43 -0.40
C SER A 91 -10.55 -8.79 0.10
N LYS A 92 -10.60 -8.93 1.43
CA LYS A 92 -11.02 -10.13 2.17
C LYS A 92 -10.12 -11.36 1.96
N LYS A 93 -8.88 -11.16 1.51
CA LYS A 93 -7.89 -12.23 1.40
C LYS A 93 -6.72 -12.02 2.36
N THR A 94 -6.18 -13.16 2.79
CA THR A 94 -4.93 -13.25 3.52
C THR A 94 -3.92 -14.01 2.66
N VAL A 95 -2.71 -13.47 2.57
CA VAL A 95 -1.64 -14.00 1.75
C VAL A 95 -0.34 -13.99 2.54
N MET A 96 0.46 -15.02 2.35
CA MET A 96 1.79 -15.13 2.92
C MET A 96 2.80 -14.63 1.90
N LEU A 97 3.69 -13.74 2.31
CA LEU A 97 4.92 -13.42 1.60
C LEU A 97 6.06 -14.16 2.29
N ALA A 98 6.88 -14.86 1.53
CA ALA A 98 8.08 -15.49 2.04
C ALA A 98 9.32 -14.81 1.46
N PHE A 99 10.22 -14.38 2.34
CA PHE A 99 11.53 -13.84 2.00
C PHE A 99 12.55 -14.93 2.30
N SER A 100 13.04 -15.58 1.24
CA SER A 100 13.98 -16.70 1.34
C SER A 100 15.17 -16.42 0.43
N GLY A 101 16.36 -16.41 1.01
CA GLY A 101 17.55 -16.02 0.27
C GLY A 101 17.42 -14.57 -0.23
N GLN A 102 17.66 -14.39 -1.52
CA GLN A 102 17.45 -13.11 -2.23
C GLN A 102 16.14 -13.09 -3.01
N GLY A 103 15.22 -14.01 -2.69
CA GLY A 103 13.93 -14.15 -3.36
C GLY A 103 12.76 -13.72 -2.48
N ILE A 104 11.75 -13.12 -3.13
CA ILE A 104 10.42 -12.89 -2.55
C ILE A 104 9.45 -13.84 -3.23
N TYR A 105 8.62 -14.53 -2.44
CA TYR A 105 7.65 -15.49 -2.92
C TYR A 105 6.25 -15.15 -2.38
N VAL A 106 5.22 -15.45 -3.17
CA VAL A 106 3.83 -15.36 -2.74
C VAL A 106 3.31 -16.76 -2.41
N GLY A 107 3.02 -17.00 -1.14
CA GLY A 107 2.63 -18.30 -0.59
C GLY A 107 3.83 -19.02 0.03
N THR A 108 4.27 -20.10 -0.62
CA THR A 108 5.39 -20.95 -0.17
C THR A 108 6.72 -20.50 -0.75
N THR A 109 7.83 -21.08 -0.28
CA THR A 109 9.20 -20.73 -0.72
C THR A 109 9.65 -21.44 -1.99
N THR A 110 8.80 -22.28 -2.58
CA THR A 110 9.16 -23.16 -3.70
C THR A 110 8.38 -22.83 -4.98
N ASP A 111 7.19 -22.25 -4.85
CA ASP A 111 6.33 -21.88 -5.98
C ASP A 111 6.05 -20.37 -5.94
N ASN A 112 5.90 -19.74 -7.11
CA ASN A 112 5.63 -18.30 -7.25
C ASN A 112 6.77 -17.40 -6.75
N GLN A 113 8.02 -17.73 -7.09
CA GLN A 113 9.12 -16.77 -6.93
C GLN A 113 8.79 -15.54 -7.76
N TYR A 114 8.62 -14.45 -7.05
CA TYR A 114 8.07 -13.24 -7.62
C TYR A 114 9.19 -12.28 -8.05
N VAL A 115 10.18 -12.06 -7.19
CA VAL A 115 11.35 -11.21 -7.47
C VAL A 115 12.62 -11.94 -7.07
N ASN A 116 13.64 -11.83 -7.92
CA ASN A 116 15.02 -12.12 -7.56
C ASN A 116 15.78 -10.79 -7.37
N MET A 117 16.39 -10.62 -6.21
CA MET A 117 17.09 -9.39 -5.81
C MET A 117 18.61 -9.54 -5.86
N SER A 118 19.13 -10.60 -6.49
CA SER A 118 20.57 -10.90 -6.49
C SER A 118 21.43 -9.79 -7.09
N SER A 119 20.95 -9.11 -8.13
CA SER A 119 21.65 -7.96 -8.72
C SER A 119 21.72 -6.74 -7.80
N ILE A 120 20.78 -6.62 -6.86
CA ILE A 120 20.66 -5.49 -5.93
C ILE A 120 21.44 -5.79 -4.64
N LEU A 121 21.28 -7.01 -4.11
CA LEU A 121 21.85 -7.43 -2.84
C LEU A 121 23.27 -7.98 -2.98
N GLY A 122 23.66 -8.49 -4.15
CA GLY A 122 25.00 -9.03 -4.38
C GLY A 122 25.39 -10.10 -3.35
N THR A 123 26.41 -9.82 -2.55
CA THR A 123 26.89 -10.68 -1.45
C THR A 123 26.44 -10.21 -0.08
N SER A 124 25.45 -9.32 0.00
CA SER A 124 24.96 -8.79 1.26
C SER A 124 24.18 -9.86 2.04
N GLU A 125 24.40 -9.93 3.34
CA GLU A 125 23.80 -10.87 4.28
C GLU A 125 22.49 -10.33 4.87
N MET A 126 22.31 -9.00 4.91
CA MET A 126 21.13 -8.36 5.48
C MET A 126 20.72 -7.08 4.75
N TYR A 127 19.45 -6.71 4.86
CA TYR A 127 18.93 -5.51 4.20
C TYR A 127 17.68 -5.00 4.88
N GLY A 128 17.46 -3.68 4.75
CA GLY A 128 16.22 -3.01 5.12
C GLY A 128 15.41 -2.69 3.87
N ALA A 129 14.09 -2.80 3.95
CA ALA A 129 13.21 -2.57 2.81
C ALA A 129 11.91 -1.84 3.18
N LYS A 130 11.27 -1.28 2.16
CA LYS A 130 9.88 -0.84 2.20
C LYS A 130 9.05 -1.77 1.32
N LEU A 131 7.95 -2.28 1.86
CA LEU A 131 6.94 -3.04 1.13
C LEU A 131 5.66 -2.20 1.08
N SER A 132 5.31 -1.71 -0.10
CA SER A 132 4.17 -0.82 -0.29
C SER A 132 3.08 -1.50 -1.10
N PHE A 133 1.84 -1.32 -0.67
CA PHE A 133 0.63 -1.79 -1.32
C PHE A 133 -0.19 -0.58 -1.73
N VAL A 134 -0.68 -0.55 -2.97
CA VAL A 134 -1.48 0.55 -3.50
C VAL A 134 -2.80 0.03 -4.06
N SER A 135 -3.90 0.66 -3.68
CA SER A 135 -5.20 0.53 -4.33
C SER A 135 -5.43 1.78 -5.18
N THR A 136 -5.46 1.63 -6.51
CA THR A 136 -5.78 2.73 -7.41
C THR A 136 -7.27 3.01 -7.41
N ILE A 137 -7.62 4.29 -7.41
CA ILE A 137 -9.00 4.75 -7.56
C ILE A 137 -9.36 4.69 -9.04
N VAL A 138 -10.29 3.82 -9.41
CA VAL A 138 -10.77 3.72 -10.80
C VAL A 138 -11.78 4.84 -11.08
N ALA A 139 -11.44 5.75 -11.99
CA ALA A 139 -12.30 6.84 -12.43
C ALA A 139 -13.65 6.31 -12.95
N GLY A 140 -14.74 7.03 -12.64
CA GLY A 140 -16.10 6.71 -13.13
C GLY A 140 -16.83 5.60 -12.38
N THR A 141 -16.18 4.93 -11.43
CA THR A 141 -16.90 4.13 -10.44
C THR A 141 -17.37 5.03 -9.31
N ASN A 142 -18.56 4.79 -8.74
CA ASN A 142 -19.01 5.42 -7.51
C ASN A 142 -18.14 5.04 -6.29
N ALA A 143 -16.86 4.68 -6.49
CA ALA A 143 -15.80 4.72 -5.49
C ALA A 143 -15.50 6.18 -5.11
N VAL A 144 -16.54 6.92 -4.80
CA VAL A 144 -16.49 8.18 -4.07
C VAL A 144 -15.92 7.82 -2.71
N ARG A 145 -14.61 8.03 -2.51
CA ARG A 145 -13.96 8.16 -1.20
C ARG A 145 -14.08 7.00 -0.19
N ASP A 146 -14.71 5.87 -0.50
CA ASP A 146 -14.90 4.80 0.50
C ASP A 146 -13.68 3.88 0.67
N SER A 147 -12.78 3.82 -0.33
CA SER A 147 -11.50 3.11 -0.20
C SER A 147 -10.46 3.99 0.48
N HIS A 148 -10.08 3.60 1.69
CA HIS A 148 -8.96 4.17 2.42
C HIS A 148 -8.08 3.03 2.91
N LEU A 149 -7.17 2.53 2.07
CA LEU A 149 -6.12 1.64 2.57
C LEU A 149 -5.40 2.35 3.72
N ASN A 150 -5.29 1.64 4.82
CA ASN A 150 -4.66 2.09 6.05
C ASN A 150 -4.09 0.90 6.82
N CYS A 151 -3.25 1.16 7.81
CA CYS A 151 -2.58 0.13 8.59
C CYS A 151 -3.54 -0.78 9.40
N LYS A 152 -4.81 -0.39 9.56
CA LYS A 152 -5.83 -1.20 10.25
C LYS A 152 -6.57 -2.15 9.32
N ASN A 153 -6.77 -1.77 8.06
CA ASN A 153 -7.48 -2.61 7.09
C ASN A 153 -6.56 -3.44 6.21
N LEU A 154 -5.30 -3.04 6.03
CA LEU A 154 -4.28 -3.91 5.48
C LEU A 154 -3.28 -4.16 6.59
N VAL A 155 -3.39 -5.31 7.26
CA VAL A 155 -2.59 -5.68 8.44
C VAL A 155 -1.54 -6.70 8.03
N MET A 156 -0.33 -6.60 8.57
CA MET A 156 0.76 -7.54 8.33
C MET A 156 1.29 -8.08 9.65
N SER A 157 1.76 -9.33 9.66
CA SER A 157 2.57 -9.86 10.75
C SER A 157 3.70 -10.70 10.19
N CYS A 158 4.93 -10.49 10.69
CA CYS A 158 6.12 -11.18 10.22
C CYS A 158 6.71 -12.11 11.27
N PHE A 159 7.17 -13.28 10.82
CA PHE A 159 7.73 -14.34 11.64
C PHE A 159 9.01 -14.86 10.97
N GLN A 160 9.98 -15.27 11.76
CA GLN A 160 11.21 -15.85 11.25
C GLN A 160 11.32 -17.33 11.62
N GLY A 161 11.82 -18.12 10.68
CA GLY A 161 12.35 -19.45 10.93
C GLY A 161 11.43 -20.61 10.55
N THR A 162 11.99 -21.80 10.75
CA THR A 162 11.39 -23.10 10.42
C THR A 162 10.78 -23.80 11.64
N SER A 163 10.88 -23.19 12.83
CA SER A 163 10.33 -23.76 14.07
C SER A 163 8.80 -23.66 14.12
N ASN A 164 8.17 -24.55 14.88
CA ASN A 164 6.75 -24.50 15.22
C ASN A 164 6.59 -24.44 16.76
N PRO A 165 6.08 -23.34 17.34
CA PRO A 165 5.66 -22.11 16.68
C PRO A 165 6.84 -21.31 16.10
N LYS A 166 6.57 -20.52 15.06
CA LYS A 166 7.54 -19.59 14.47
C LYS A 166 7.81 -18.45 15.45
N ARG A 167 9.03 -17.90 15.47
CA ARG A 167 9.37 -16.77 16.35
C ARG A 167 8.94 -15.47 15.70
N ASN A 168 8.32 -14.57 16.47
CA ASN A 168 7.93 -13.25 15.97
C ASN A 168 9.19 -12.48 15.54
N LEU A 169 9.14 -11.91 14.33
CA LEU A 169 10.11 -10.91 13.92
C LEU A 169 9.70 -9.59 14.58
N VAL A 170 10.57 -9.03 15.42
CA VAL A 170 10.29 -7.74 16.08
C VAL A 170 10.65 -6.61 15.12
N GLY A 171 9.71 -5.68 14.95
CA GLY A 171 9.96 -4.36 14.39
C GLY A 171 9.67 -4.28 12.90
N TYR A 172 8.39 -4.10 12.55
CA TYR A 172 8.02 -3.39 11.32
C TYR A 172 7.18 -2.18 11.72
N SER A 173 7.24 -1.10 10.96
CA SER A 173 6.29 0.02 11.12
C SER A 173 5.40 0.12 9.90
N CYS A 174 4.23 0.72 10.07
CA CYS A 174 3.27 0.92 9.00
C CYS A 174 2.98 2.42 8.84
N GLU A 175 2.92 2.86 7.59
CA GLU A 175 2.45 4.19 7.20
C GLU A 175 1.40 4.03 6.11
N ALA A 176 0.42 4.92 6.09
CA ALA A 176 -0.57 4.95 5.04
C ALA A 176 -0.82 6.38 4.54
N GLY A 177 -1.30 6.50 3.32
CA GLY A 177 -1.53 7.80 2.71
C GLY A 177 -2.13 7.75 1.32
N TYR A 178 -1.97 8.85 0.58
CA TYR A 178 -2.40 9.01 -0.80
C TYR A 178 -1.21 8.85 -1.76
N ALA A 179 -1.43 8.14 -2.85
CA ALA A 179 -0.48 8.04 -3.96
C ALA A 179 -0.99 8.90 -5.13
N SER A 180 -0.15 9.82 -5.64
CA SER A 180 -0.45 10.53 -6.89
C SER A 180 -0.02 9.74 -8.14
N ASN A 181 0.78 8.69 -7.95
CA ASN A 181 1.06 7.68 -8.95
C ASN A 181 1.37 6.34 -8.26
N ALA A 182 0.62 5.29 -8.57
CA ALA A 182 0.75 3.97 -7.95
C ALA A 182 2.06 3.24 -8.31
N ASP A 183 2.68 3.56 -9.44
CA ASP A 183 3.96 2.99 -9.86
C ASP A 183 5.16 3.73 -9.27
N ASP A 184 4.97 4.95 -8.77
CA ASP A 184 6.06 5.79 -8.27
C ASP A 184 5.89 6.10 -6.77
N VAL A 185 6.65 5.37 -5.95
CA VAL A 185 6.67 5.51 -4.49
C VAL A 185 7.14 6.89 -4.02
N THR A 186 7.79 7.70 -4.86
CA THR A 186 8.21 9.06 -4.49
C THR A 186 7.02 10.03 -4.44
N THR A 187 5.89 9.64 -5.05
CA THR A 187 4.65 10.44 -5.05
C THR A 187 3.77 10.19 -3.83
N PHE A 188 4.20 9.31 -2.93
CA PHE A 188 3.44 8.93 -1.75
C PHE A 188 3.43 10.06 -0.73
N LYS A 189 2.22 10.43 -0.30
CA LYS A 189 1.97 11.48 0.67
C LYS A 189 1.23 10.87 1.85
N PRO A 190 1.82 10.83 3.05
CA PRO A 190 1.17 10.26 4.22
C PRO A 190 -0.14 11.00 4.50
N TYR A 191 -1.11 10.30 5.10
CA TYR A 191 -2.33 10.96 5.55
C TYR A 191 -1.96 12.09 6.51
N ASN A 192 -2.39 13.32 6.19
CA ASN A 192 -2.10 14.48 7.03
C ASN A 192 -2.58 14.21 8.47
N ILE A 193 -1.68 14.33 9.44
CA ILE A 193 -2.06 14.48 10.84
C ILE A 193 -2.50 15.93 11.00
N ARG A 194 -3.73 16.26 10.60
CA ARG A 194 -4.28 17.55 11.00
C ARG A 194 -4.51 17.47 12.51
N GLN A 195 -3.70 18.18 13.28
CA GLN A 195 -4.11 18.62 14.61
C GLN A 195 -5.34 19.51 14.38
N ASN A 196 -6.53 18.96 14.66
CA ASN A 196 -7.77 19.67 14.46
C ASN A 196 -7.79 20.95 15.30
N ASN A 197 -7.73 22.11 14.65
CA ASN A 197 -8.60 23.21 15.01
C ASN A 197 -9.86 23.09 14.13
N PHE A 198 -11.00 22.94 14.80
CA PHE A 198 -12.33 22.68 14.26
C PHE A 198 -12.71 23.48 12.99
N SER A 199 -13.26 22.81 11.98
CA SER A 199 -14.66 22.93 11.54
C SER A 199 -14.88 22.31 10.14
N GLY A 200 -15.70 21.26 10.07
CA GLY A 200 -16.44 20.93 8.85
C GLY A 200 -15.80 20.05 7.78
N GLU A 201 -14.57 19.55 7.94
CA GLU A 201 -14.03 18.53 7.02
C GLU A 201 -14.13 17.13 7.65
N THR A 202 -14.84 16.22 6.99
CA THR A 202 -14.76 14.78 7.24
C THR A 202 -13.38 14.27 6.82
N THR A 203 -12.39 14.56 7.65
CA THR A 203 -11.05 13.99 7.56
C THR A 203 -11.13 12.50 7.91
N ALA A 204 -10.56 11.66 7.05
CA ALA A 204 -10.35 10.24 7.35
C ALA A 204 -9.67 10.14 8.73
N ASP A 205 -10.28 9.38 9.63
CA ASP A 205 -9.88 9.30 11.03
C ASP A 205 -8.48 8.67 11.16
N ASN A 206 -7.47 9.54 11.24
CA ASN A 206 -6.07 9.20 11.48
C ASN A 206 -5.75 9.18 12.99
N ALA A 207 -6.74 9.20 13.89
CA ALA A 207 -6.51 9.36 15.33
C ALA A 207 -5.75 8.21 16.00
N THR A 208 -5.41 7.13 15.30
CA THR A 208 -4.56 6.07 15.86
C THR A 208 -3.56 5.46 14.86
N GLY A 209 -3.18 6.18 13.81
CA GLY A 209 -2.37 5.67 12.68
C GLY A 209 -0.90 5.31 12.99
N TYR A 210 -0.44 5.48 14.23
CA TYR A 210 0.82 4.92 14.71
C TYR A 210 0.51 3.75 15.65
N SER A 211 0.78 2.53 15.21
CA SER A 211 0.91 1.37 16.11
C SER A 211 2.39 1.02 16.25
N PHE A 212 2.82 0.91 17.51
CA PHE A 212 4.16 0.54 17.99
C PHE A 212 4.71 -0.74 17.36
#